data_AF-A0A2V7LMR1-F1
#
_entry.id   AF-A0A2V7LMR1-F1
#
_cell.length_a   1.000
_cell.length_b   1.000
_cell.length_c   1.000
_cell.angle_alpha   90.00
_cell.angle_beta   90.00
_cell.angle_gamma   90.00
#
_symmetry.space_group_name_H-M   'P 1'
#
loop_
_entity.id
_entity.type
_entity.pdbx_description
1 polymer ?
#
loop_
_entity_poly.entity_id
_entity_poly.type
_entity_poly.pdbx_seq_one_letter_code
_entity_poly.pdbx_strand_id
1 'polypeptide(L)'
;MARVHVTSEIGPLRAVLVHTPGRELVAVTPGNREDYLYDDIIDLELAQREHKRFVAVLERFAQVYEVRTLLTELVARPDVREFLVTRALEVVPSDALAQQLAALSPEALVGLMVEGALEEAGPIARALNETGYALPPLPNLFFTRDVGIVIGEHSIIGSMRYGVRWTEELLVKALFRYHPCLENAGIL
;
A
#
# COMPACT_ATOMS: atom_id res chain seq x y z
N MET A 1 -2.08 25.27 -8.86
CA MET A 1 -1.27 25.27 -7.61
C MET A 1 -1.25 23.83 -7.13
N ALA A 2 -0.06 23.26 -6.88
CA ALA A 2 0.04 21.91 -6.34
C ALA A 2 -0.70 21.82 -5.00
N ARG A 3 -1.42 20.71 -4.77
CA ARG A 3 -2.10 20.49 -3.48
C ARG A 3 -1.14 20.05 -2.39
N VAL A 4 -0.09 19.32 -2.77
CA VAL A 4 0.98 18.93 -1.83
C VAL A 4 2.05 20.02 -1.77
N HIS A 5 2.47 20.37 -0.56
CA HIS A 5 3.50 21.37 -0.33
C HIS A 5 4.17 21.17 1.04
N VAL A 6 5.37 20.57 1.06
CA VAL A 6 6.12 20.27 2.29
C VAL A 6 7.51 20.91 2.22
N THR A 7 7.71 21.99 2.97
CA THR A 7 8.97 22.76 3.01
C THR A 7 9.62 22.81 4.39
N SER A 8 9.07 22.10 5.37
CA SER A 8 9.55 22.05 6.75
C SER A 8 9.05 20.78 7.43
N GLU A 9 9.88 20.18 8.28
CA GLU A 9 9.52 19.03 9.14
C GLU A 9 8.95 19.46 10.51
N ILE A 10 9.01 20.76 10.84
CA ILE A 10 8.56 21.31 12.15
C ILE A 10 7.44 22.34 12.01
N GLY A 11 7.04 22.66 10.79
CA GLY A 11 5.93 23.57 10.52
C GLY A 11 4.59 22.98 10.96
N PRO A 12 3.54 23.81 11.09
CA PRO A 12 2.20 23.32 11.41
C PRO A 12 1.72 22.35 10.31
N LEU A 13 1.39 21.12 10.72
CA LEU A 13 0.89 20.08 9.83
C LEU A 13 -0.52 20.43 9.36
N ARG A 14 -0.73 20.49 8.04
CA ARG A 14 -2.04 20.79 7.43
C ARG A 14 -2.78 19.54 6.96
N ALA A 15 -2.03 18.57 6.44
CA ALA A 15 -2.55 17.31 5.97
C ALA A 15 -1.51 16.20 6.15
N VAL A 16 -1.97 14.96 6.31
CA VAL A 16 -1.11 13.78 6.46
C VAL A 16 -1.77 12.56 5.79
N LEU A 17 -0.97 11.73 5.14
CA LEU A 17 -1.39 10.48 4.54
C LEU A 17 -0.99 9.32 5.46
N VAL A 18 -1.96 8.52 5.87
CA VAL A 18 -1.79 7.35 6.76
C VAL A 18 -2.41 6.12 6.13
N HIS A 19 -2.01 4.95 6.60
CA HIS A 19 -2.62 3.67 6.22
C HIS A 19 -2.95 2.90 7.49
N THR A 20 -4.21 2.52 7.66
CA THR A 20 -4.62 1.76 8.84
C THR A 20 -4.21 0.30 8.67
N PRO A 21 -3.46 -0.30 9.63
CA PRO A 21 -3.05 -1.69 9.51
C PRO A 21 -4.24 -2.65 9.38
N GLY A 22 -4.16 -3.54 8.39
CA GLY A 22 -5.16 -4.55 8.09
C GLY A 22 -4.62 -5.97 8.12
N ARG A 23 -5.31 -6.87 7.42
CA ARG A 23 -5.00 -8.31 7.37
C ARG A 23 -3.61 -8.60 6.80
N GLU A 24 -3.02 -7.68 6.05
CA GLU A 24 -1.65 -7.75 5.56
C GLU A 24 -0.63 -7.98 6.69
N LEU A 25 -0.88 -7.49 7.91
CA LEU A 25 -0.02 -7.77 9.06
C LEU A 25 -0.03 -9.24 9.49
N VAL A 26 -1.15 -9.94 9.30
CA VAL A 26 -1.31 -11.34 9.72
C VAL A 26 -0.53 -12.28 8.79
N ALA A 27 -0.12 -11.80 7.60
CA ALA A 27 0.73 -12.57 6.71
C ALA A 27 2.18 -12.70 7.22
N VAL A 28 2.57 -11.86 8.19
CA VAL A 28 3.87 -11.95 8.85
C VAL A 28 3.81 -13.07 9.89
N THR A 29 4.69 -14.05 9.73
CA THR A 29 4.84 -15.24 10.56
C THR A 29 6.27 -15.35 11.07
N PRO A 30 6.54 -16.13 12.12
CA PRO A 30 7.90 -16.30 12.63
C PRO A 30 8.91 -16.78 11.57
N GLY A 31 8.44 -17.53 10.56
CA GLY A 31 9.28 -18.08 9.49
C GLY A 31 9.61 -17.10 8.36
N ASN A 32 8.81 -16.05 8.16
CA ASN A 32 8.99 -15.09 7.06
C ASN A 32 9.18 -13.63 7.53
N ARG A 33 9.21 -13.37 8.84
CA ARG A 33 9.29 -12.00 9.40
C ARG A 33 10.48 -11.20 8.87
N GLU A 34 11.63 -11.86 8.66
CA GLU A 34 12.84 -11.20 8.15
C GLU A 34 12.67 -10.77 6.69
N ASP A 35 11.94 -11.55 5.88
CA ASP A 35 11.60 -11.19 4.50
C ASP A 35 10.74 -9.93 4.45
N TYR A 36 9.84 -9.76 5.43
CA TYR A 36 8.98 -8.58 5.57
C TYR A 36 9.59 -7.45 6.40
N LEU A 37 10.84 -7.56 6.84
CA LEU A 37 11.55 -6.55 7.64
C LEU A 37 10.96 -6.32 9.05
N TYR A 38 10.43 -7.37 9.67
CA TYR A 38 9.90 -7.36 11.03
C TYR A 38 10.82 -8.04 12.04
N ASP A 39 11.11 -7.33 13.13
CA ASP A 39 11.80 -7.88 14.28
C ASP A 39 10.91 -8.86 15.07
N ASP A 40 9.61 -8.57 15.18
CA ASP A 40 8.64 -9.41 15.89
C ASP A 40 7.25 -9.34 15.22
N ILE A 41 6.38 -10.29 15.58
CA ILE A 41 5.01 -10.38 15.08
C ILE A 41 4.13 -9.36 15.80
N ILE A 42 3.34 -8.62 15.02
CA ILE A 42 2.44 -7.59 15.56
C ILE A 42 1.05 -8.17 15.80
N ASP A 43 0.51 -7.90 16.99
CA ASP A 43 -0.91 -8.12 17.27
C ASP A 43 -1.75 -7.08 16.50
N LEU A 44 -2.50 -7.56 15.51
CA LEU A 44 -3.31 -6.71 14.63
C LEU A 44 -4.37 -5.92 15.40
N GLU A 45 -5.05 -6.52 16.38
CA GLU A 45 -6.13 -5.85 17.11
C GLU A 45 -5.58 -4.71 17.99
N LEU A 46 -4.45 -4.97 18.65
CA LEU A 46 -3.72 -3.95 19.39
C LEU A 46 -3.24 -2.83 18.45
N ALA A 47 -2.61 -3.18 17.33
CA ALA A 47 -2.10 -2.21 16.36
C ALA A 47 -3.23 -1.32 15.79
N GLN A 48 -4.37 -1.91 15.43
CA GLN A 48 -5.54 -1.15 14.96
C GLN A 48 -6.08 -0.21 16.04
N ARG A 49 -6.16 -0.68 17.29
CA ARG A 49 -6.62 0.14 18.42
C ARG A 49 -5.69 1.33 18.68
N GLU A 50 -4.38 1.11 18.64
CA GLU A 50 -3.39 2.16 18.82
C GLU A 50 -3.35 3.13 17.64
N HIS A 51 -3.36 2.61 16.41
CA HIS A 51 -3.40 3.43 15.19
C HIS A 51 -4.67 4.30 15.15
N LYS A 52 -5.83 3.77 15.55
CA LYS A 52 -7.06 4.56 15.64
C LYS A 52 -6.94 5.72 16.64
N ARG A 53 -6.27 5.52 17.77
CA ARG A 53 -6.00 6.60 18.74
C ARG A 53 -5.05 7.64 18.15
N PHE A 54 -4.02 7.19 17.44
CA PHE A 54 -3.07 8.06 16.74
C PHE A 54 -3.78 8.93 15.69
N VAL A 55 -4.60 8.34 14.82
CA VAL A 55 -5.40 9.06 13.83
C VAL A 55 -6.34 10.07 14.49
N ALA A 56 -7.05 9.68 15.55
CA ALA A 56 -7.95 10.58 16.28
C ALA A 56 -7.23 11.79 16.92
N VAL A 57 -5.93 11.67 17.22
CA VAL A 57 -5.10 12.82 17.66
C VAL A 57 -4.76 13.70 16.46
N LEU A 58 -4.32 13.13 15.34
CA LEU A 58 -3.97 13.87 14.13
C LEU A 58 -5.14 14.67 13.56
N GLU A 59 -6.34 14.09 13.54
CA GLU A 59 -7.58 14.72 13.06
C GLU A 59 -7.95 16.01 13.81
N ARG A 60 -7.39 16.23 15.01
CA ARG A 60 -7.59 17.48 15.75
C ARG A 60 -6.78 18.66 15.21
N PHE A 61 -5.74 18.38 14.43
CA PHE A 61 -4.75 19.38 14.00
C PHE A 61 -4.57 19.44 12.48
N ALA A 62 -4.84 18.34 11.77
CA ALA A 62 -4.59 18.22 10.34
C ALA A 62 -5.67 17.39 9.64
N GLN A 63 -5.84 17.59 8.34
CA GLN A 63 -6.63 16.70 7.50
C GLN A 63 -5.90 15.36 7.37
N VAL A 64 -6.53 14.28 7.83
CA VAL A 64 -6.00 12.93 7.64
C VAL A 64 -6.59 12.35 6.36
N TYR A 65 -5.71 11.83 5.50
CA TYR A 65 -6.05 11.05 4.32
C TYR A 65 -5.67 9.59 4.55
N GLU A 66 -6.52 8.68 4.12
CA GLU A 66 -6.31 7.24 4.32
C GLU A 66 -6.00 6.58 2.97
N VAL A 67 -4.89 5.84 2.91
CA VAL A 67 -4.35 5.23 1.67
C VAL A 67 -5.35 4.31 0.99
N ARG A 68 -5.95 3.35 1.70
CA ARG A 68 -6.93 2.42 1.11
C ARG A 68 -8.14 3.16 0.57
N THR A 69 -8.59 4.21 1.24
CA THR A 69 -9.74 5.04 0.84
C THR A 69 -9.44 5.76 -0.46
N LEU A 70 -8.32 6.49 -0.52
CA LEU A 70 -7.93 7.21 -1.74
C LEU A 70 -7.67 6.26 -2.91
N LEU A 71 -7.07 5.08 -2.65
CA LEU A 71 -6.88 4.06 -3.68
C LEU A 71 -8.21 3.51 -4.19
N THR A 72 -9.17 3.25 -3.31
CA THR A 72 -10.48 2.71 -3.68
C THR A 72 -11.23 3.69 -4.58
N GLU A 73 -11.23 4.98 -4.21
CA GLU A 73 -11.79 6.06 -5.04
C GLU A 73 -11.09 6.13 -6.40
N LEU A 74 -9.77 5.97 -6.42
CA LEU A 74 -8.96 6.09 -7.62
C LEU A 74 -9.18 4.92 -8.60
N VAL A 75 -9.26 3.70 -8.07
CA VAL A 75 -9.39 2.45 -8.85
C VAL A 75 -10.77 2.31 -9.50
N ALA A 76 -11.77 3.08 -9.04
CA ALA A 76 -13.04 3.20 -9.76
C ALA A 76 -12.88 3.79 -11.17
N ARG A 77 -11.76 4.47 -11.46
CA ARG A 77 -11.44 4.97 -12.80
C ARG A 77 -10.80 3.87 -13.66
N PRO A 78 -11.32 3.59 -14.86
CA PRO A 78 -10.82 2.52 -15.71
C PRO A 78 -9.34 2.65 -16.09
N ASP A 79 -8.86 3.86 -16.36
CA ASP A 79 -7.47 4.15 -16.73
C ASP A 79 -6.47 3.82 -15.62
N VAL A 80 -6.83 4.13 -14.37
CA VAL A 80 -5.99 3.81 -13.20
C VAL A 80 -6.04 2.32 -12.92
N ARG A 81 -7.22 1.70 -13.01
CA ARG A 81 -7.36 0.25 -12.85
C ARG A 81 -6.49 -0.50 -13.85
N GLU A 82 -6.55 -0.13 -15.12
CA GLU A 82 -5.73 -0.71 -16.18
C GLU A 82 -4.24 -0.52 -15.89
N PHE A 83 -3.83 0.68 -15.45
CA PHE A 83 -2.45 0.96 -15.07
C PHE A 83 -1.96 0.02 -13.95
N LEU A 84 -2.71 -0.12 -12.85
CA LEU A 84 -2.32 -0.97 -11.72
C LEU A 84 -2.25 -2.45 -12.11
N VAL A 85 -3.27 -2.94 -12.81
CA VAL A 85 -3.34 -4.35 -13.23
C VAL A 85 -2.22 -4.68 -14.22
N THR A 86 -2.00 -3.82 -15.22
CA THR A 86 -0.92 -4.03 -16.21
C THR A 86 0.44 -4.07 -15.54
N ARG A 87 0.73 -3.11 -14.65
CA ARG A 87 2.01 -3.08 -13.92
C ARG A 87 2.19 -4.27 -12.98
N ALA A 88 1.11 -4.75 -12.36
CA ALA A 88 1.19 -5.96 -11.56
C ALA A 88 1.52 -7.19 -12.40
N LEU A 89 0.92 -7.32 -13.58
CA LEU A 89 1.12 -8.46 -14.48
C LEU A 89 2.46 -8.43 -15.23
N GLU A 90 3.08 -7.25 -15.40
CA GLU A 90 4.46 -7.14 -15.88
C GLU A 90 5.46 -7.83 -14.94
N VAL A 91 5.19 -7.80 -13.63
CA VAL A 91 6.03 -8.43 -12.60
C VAL A 91 5.60 -9.89 -12.37
N VAL A 92 4.29 -10.17 -12.42
CA VAL A 92 3.70 -11.47 -12.11
C VAL A 92 2.83 -11.92 -13.30
N PRO A 93 3.43 -12.48 -14.36
CA PRO A 93 2.70 -12.83 -15.58
C PRO A 93 1.78 -14.03 -15.30
N SER A 94 0.46 -13.78 -15.28
CA SER A 94 -0.56 -14.82 -15.06
C SER A 94 -1.92 -14.42 -15.63
N ASP A 95 -2.42 -15.21 -16.59
CA ASP A 95 -3.75 -15.00 -17.17
C ASP A 95 -4.87 -15.17 -16.14
N ALA A 96 -4.70 -16.11 -15.21
CA ALA A 96 -5.65 -16.35 -14.13
C ALA A 96 -5.74 -15.14 -13.19
N LEU A 97 -4.58 -14.59 -12.80
CA LEU A 97 -4.52 -13.38 -11.97
C LEU A 97 -5.11 -12.17 -12.73
N ALA A 98 -4.83 -12.04 -14.02
CA ALA A 98 -5.38 -10.96 -14.85
C ALA A 98 -6.91 -10.98 -14.86
N GLN A 99 -7.52 -12.14 -15.11
CA GLN A 99 -8.97 -12.32 -15.10
C GLN A 99 -9.57 -12.04 -13.73
N GLN A 100 -8.91 -12.52 -12.66
CA GLN A 100 -9.33 -12.25 -11.29
C GLN A 100 -9.33 -10.75 -11.00
N LEU A 101 -8.21 -10.06 -11.23
CA LEU A 101 -8.06 -8.62 -10.95
C LEU A 101 -9.08 -7.77 -11.74
N ALA A 102 -9.39 -8.16 -12.98
CA ALA A 102 -10.38 -7.48 -13.83
C ALA A 102 -11.84 -7.68 -13.39
N ALA A 103 -12.15 -8.74 -12.62
CA ALA A 103 -13.50 -9.04 -12.14
C ALA A 103 -13.82 -8.43 -10.77
N LEU A 104 -12.82 -8.01 -9.99
CA LEU A 104 -13.02 -7.49 -8.63
C LEU A 104 -13.70 -6.10 -8.61
N SER A 105 -14.41 -5.80 -7.52
CA SER A 105 -14.81 -4.42 -7.21
C SER A 105 -13.59 -3.56 -6.85
N PRO A 106 -13.67 -2.23 -6.88
CA PRO A 106 -12.56 -1.36 -6.46
C PRO A 106 -12.04 -1.68 -5.05
N GLU A 107 -12.95 -1.89 -4.09
CA GLU A 107 -12.61 -2.22 -2.69
C GLU A 107 -11.87 -3.56 -2.62
N ALA A 108 -12.37 -4.57 -3.34
CA ALA A 108 -11.78 -5.90 -3.34
C ALA A 108 -10.44 -5.94 -4.07
N LEU A 109 -10.28 -5.15 -5.14
CA LEU A 109 -9.02 -5.01 -5.86
C LEU A 109 -7.94 -4.35 -4.97
N VAL A 110 -8.27 -3.23 -4.33
CA VAL A 110 -7.35 -2.58 -3.38
C VAL A 110 -7.03 -3.51 -2.20
N GLY A 111 -8.04 -4.18 -1.66
CA GLY A 111 -7.87 -5.20 -0.61
C GLY A 111 -6.87 -6.27 -1.03
N LEU A 112 -7.04 -6.88 -2.20
CA LEU A 112 -6.14 -7.91 -2.71
C LEU A 112 -4.71 -7.38 -2.96
N MET A 113 -4.55 -6.16 -3.48
CA MET A 113 -3.23 -5.58 -3.74
C MET A 113 -2.48 -5.22 -2.44
N VAL A 114 -3.19 -4.92 -1.35
CA VAL A 114 -2.59 -4.61 -0.04
C VAL A 114 -2.38 -5.87 0.80
N GLU A 115 -3.36 -6.77 0.84
CA GLU A 115 -3.36 -7.98 1.68
C GLU A 115 -2.65 -9.16 1.02
N GLY A 116 -2.29 -9.02 -0.25
CA GLY A 116 -1.65 -10.03 -1.06
C GLY A 116 -2.63 -11.01 -1.69
N ALA A 117 -2.22 -11.58 -2.82
CA ALA A 117 -2.93 -12.64 -3.52
C ALA A 117 -2.23 -13.97 -3.23
N LEU A 118 -2.86 -14.86 -2.48
CA LEU A 118 -2.30 -16.19 -2.21
C LEU A 118 -2.15 -16.99 -3.49
N GLU A 119 -1.02 -17.66 -3.64
CA GLU A 119 -0.85 -18.69 -4.67
C GLU A 119 -1.57 -19.97 -4.27
N GLU A 120 -2.12 -20.66 -5.26
CA GLU A 120 -2.68 -21.99 -5.02
C GLU A 120 -1.54 -22.97 -4.71
N ALA A 121 -1.47 -23.39 -3.44
CA ALA A 121 -0.41 -24.28 -2.99
C ALA A 121 -0.48 -25.64 -3.71
N GLY A 122 0.60 -26.04 -4.38
CA GLY A 122 0.76 -27.37 -4.94
C GLY A 122 0.94 -28.46 -3.86
N PRO A 123 0.94 -29.75 -4.24
CA PRO A 123 1.01 -30.87 -3.28
C PRO A 123 2.22 -30.81 -2.33
N ILE A 124 3.37 -30.35 -2.83
CA ILE A 124 4.61 -30.24 -2.03
C ILE A 124 4.49 -29.07 -1.04
N ALA A 125 4.10 -27.88 -1.48
CA ALA A 125 3.93 -26.72 -0.61
C ALA A 125 2.92 -27.01 0.52
N ARG A 126 1.81 -27.71 0.21
CA ARG A 126 0.85 -28.17 1.23
C ARG A 126 1.47 -29.15 2.23
N ALA A 127 2.29 -30.08 1.76
CA ALA A 127 2.98 -31.04 2.63
C ALA A 127 4.01 -30.36 3.55
N LEU A 128 4.62 -29.26 3.09
CA LEU A 128 5.59 -28.45 3.84
C LEU A 128 4.95 -27.33 4.68
N ASN A 129 3.62 -27.15 4.57
CA ASN A 129 2.89 -26.02 5.16
C ASN A 129 3.46 -24.66 4.76
N GLU A 130 3.91 -24.54 3.51
CA GLU A 130 4.42 -23.31 2.92
C GLU A 130 3.31 -22.55 2.20
N THR A 131 3.27 -21.23 2.40
CA THR A 131 2.34 -20.32 1.72
C THR A 131 3.09 -19.40 0.77
N GLY A 132 2.64 -19.38 -0.48
CA GLY A 132 3.14 -18.49 -1.53
C GLY A 132 2.17 -17.33 -1.80
N TYR A 133 2.70 -16.25 -2.36
CA TYR A 133 1.93 -15.07 -2.74
C TYR A 133 2.30 -14.66 -4.15
N ALA A 134 1.28 -14.58 -5.02
CA ALA A 134 1.42 -14.06 -6.38
C ALA A 134 1.58 -12.55 -6.31
N LEU A 135 0.81 -11.88 -5.44
CA LEU A 135 1.03 -10.50 -5.03
C LEU A 135 1.41 -10.51 -3.55
N PRO A 136 2.59 -9.98 -3.16
CA PRO A 136 2.99 -9.99 -1.77
C PRO A 136 2.06 -9.09 -0.93
N PRO A 137 1.74 -9.48 0.32
CA PRO A 137 1.11 -8.61 1.29
C PRO A 137 2.04 -7.45 1.65
N LEU A 138 1.46 -6.31 2.05
CA LEU A 138 2.20 -5.07 2.31
C LEU A 138 2.12 -4.66 3.78
N PRO A 139 2.67 -5.46 4.72
CA PRO A 139 2.59 -5.16 6.15
C PRO A 139 3.26 -3.82 6.48
N ASN A 140 4.26 -3.39 5.70
CA ASN A 140 4.95 -2.11 5.91
C ASN A 140 4.17 -0.89 5.38
N LEU A 141 3.01 -1.06 4.74
CA LEU A 141 2.26 0.06 4.16
C LEU A 141 1.77 1.07 5.22
N PHE A 142 1.64 0.66 6.49
CA PHE A 142 1.33 1.60 7.58
C PHE A 142 2.50 2.54 7.94
N PHE A 143 3.72 2.24 7.47
CA PHE A 143 4.87 3.15 7.49
C PHE A 143 4.90 4.01 6.21
N THR A 144 3.90 4.88 6.06
CA THR A 144 3.72 5.70 4.83
C THR A 144 4.88 6.66 4.52
N ARG A 145 5.77 6.90 5.47
CA ARG A 145 6.93 7.80 5.34
C ARG A 145 7.97 7.31 4.32
N ASP A 146 8.15 6.00 4.19
CA ASP A 146 9.28 5.44 3.43
C ASP A 146 9.03 5.40 1.92
N VAL A 147 7.80 5.07 1.53
CA VAL A 147 7.43 4.79 0.14
C VAL A 147 7.13 6.06 -0.66
N GLY A 148 6.67 7.13 0.00
CA GLY A 148 6.30 8.39 -0.65
C GLY A 148 6.70 9.59 0.19
N ILE A 149 7.58 10.43 -0.37
CA ILE A 149 8.11 11.63 0.30
C ILE A 149 7.71 12.84 -0.52
N VAL A 150 7.27 13.92 0.12
CA VAL A 150 7.00 15.20 -0.53
C VAL A 150 8.10 16.19 -0.16
N ILE A 151 8.70 16.83 -1.16
CA ILE A 151 9.70 17.90 -0.99
C ILE A 151 9.30 19.09 -1.85
N GLY A 152 9.01 20.22 -1.19
CA GLY A 152 8.38 21.36 -1.84
C GLY A 152 7.05 20.93 -2.45
N GLU A 153 6.89 21.15 -3.75
CA GLU A 153 5.70 20.76 -4.51
C GLU A 153 5.85 19.42 -5.26
N HIS A 154 6.98 18.72 -5.10
CA HIS A 154 7.28 17.47 -5.79
C HIS A 154 7.14 16.27 -4.86
N SER A 155 6.92 15.10 -5.45
CA SER A 155 6.93 13.83 -4.73
C SER A 155 8.11 12.98 -5.18
N ILE A 156 8.61 12.15 -4.28
CA ILE A 156 9.62 11.12 -4.53
C ILE A 156 8.97 9.81 -4.12
N ILE A 157 8.95 8.85 -5.04
CA ILE A 157 8.49 7.50 -4.72
C ILE A 157 9.74 6.62 -4.58
N GLY A 158 9.85 5.94 -3.44
CA GLY A 158 10.96 5.04 -3.17
C GLY A 158 11.00 3.90 -4.17
N SER A 159 12.14 3.69 -4.84
CA SER A 159 12.40 2.45 -5.56
C SER A 159 12.82 1.39 -4.54
N MET A 160 11.96 0.40 -4.32
CA MET A 160 12.12 -0.50 -3.20
C MET A 160 13.20 -1.56 -3.47
N ARG A 161 14.21 -1.63 -2.60
CA ARG A 161 15.32 -2.60 -2.69
C ARG A 161 14.86 -4.06 -2.59
N TYR A 162 13.84 -4.32 -1.79
CA TYR A 162 13.32 -5.66 -1.52
C TYR A 162 12.08 -5.92 -2.36
N GLY A 163 12.09 -7.02 -3.11
CA GLY A 163 10.99 -7.38 -4.01
C GLY A 163 9.63 -7.45 -3.31
N VAL A 164 9.56 -7.82 -2.02
CA VAL A 164 8.29 -7.90 -1.30
C VAL A 164 7.53 -6.56 -1.19
N ARG A 165 8.20 -5.42 -1.43
CA ARG A 165 7.61 -4.07 -1.31
C ARG A 165 7.30 -3.40 -2.65
N TRP A 166 7.49 -4.06 -3.81
CA TRP A 166 7.28 -3.40 -5.11
C TRP A 166 5.82 -2.97 -5.32
N THR A 167 4.86 -3.69 -4.75
CA THR A 167 3.44 -3.30 -4.82
C THR A 167 3.17 -2.01 -4.04
N GLU A 168 3.91 -1.72 -2.96
CA GLU A 168 3.80 -0.44 -2.22
C GLU A 168 4.16 0.73 -3.15
N GLU A 169 5.28 0.62 -3.87
CA GLU A 169 5.71 1.62 -4.85
C GLU A 169 4.62 1.87 -5.90
N LEU A 170 4.07 0.80 -6.47
CA LEU A 170 3.03 0.89 -7.50
C LEU A 170 1.78 1.64 -7.00
N LEU A 171 1.29 1.29 -5.81
CA LEU A 171 0.09 1.88 -5.23
C LEU A 171 0.31 3.37 -4.89
N VAL A 172 1.43 3.70 -4.24
CA VAL A 172 1.73 5.09 -3.86
C VAL A 172 2.02 5.95 -5.10
N LYS A 173 2.67 5.39 -6.12
CA LYS A 173 2.85 6.06 -7.41
C LYS A 173 1.51 6.37 -8.08
N ALA A 174 0.54 5.46 -8.04
CA ALA A 174 -0.79 5.71 -8.57
C ALA A 174 -1.49 6.87 -7.83
N LEU A 175 -1.38 6.90 -6.49
CA LEU A 175 -1.91 7.97 -5.67
C LEU A 175 -1.36 9.35 -6.06
N PHE A 176 -0.02 9.52 -6.09
CA PHE A 176 0.59 10.80 -6.44
C PHE A 176 0.43 11.17 -7.93
N ARG A 177 0.24 10.18 -8.81
CA ARG A 177 0.07 10.46 -10.24
C ARG A 177 -1.36 10.86 -10.61
N TYR A 178 -2.37 10.28 -9.96
CA TYR A 178 -3.75 10.38 -10.46
C TYR A 178 -4.75 10.93 -9.44
N HIS A 179 -4.45 10.93 -8.14
CA HIS A 179 -5.42 11.33 -7.12
C HIS A 179 -5.46 12.86 -6.96
N PRO A 180 -6.62 13.54 -7.13
CA PRO A 180 -6.71 15.00 -7.06
C PRO A 180 -6.23 15.60 -5.74
N CYS A 181 -6.43 14.91 -4.61
CA CYS A 181 -5.94 15.37 -3.30
C CYS A 181 -4.41 15.41 -3.19
N LEU A 182 -3.69 14.68 -4.05
CA LEU A 182 -2.23 14.53 -4.02
C LEU A 182 -1.57 15.15 -5.26
N GLU A 183 -2.29 16.04 -5.96
CA GLU A 183 -1.76 16.79 -7.10
C GLU A 183 -0.45 17.51 -6.72
N ASN A 184 0.57 17.32 -7.55
CA ASN A 184 1.95 17.74 -7.32
C ASN A 184 2.57 18.25 -8.63
N ALA A 185 3.75 18.86 -8.53
CA ALA A 185 4.51 19.38 -9.67
C ALA A 185 5.30 18.28 -10.44
N GLY A 186 5.24 17.03 -9.99
CA GLY A 186 5.92 15.89 -10.61
C GLY A 186 6.44 14.88 -9.58
N ILE A 187 6.71 13.68 -10.09
CA ILE A 187 7.47 12.64 -9.38
C ILE A 187 8.93 12.76 -9.83
N LEU A 188 9.85 12.93 -8.88
CA LEU A 188 11.30 12.98 -9.11
C LEU A 188 11.91 11.58 -9.15
#